data_AF-A0A1F6T076-F1
#
_entry.id   AF-A0A1F6T076-F1
#
_cell.length_a   1.000
_cell.length_b   1.000
_cell.length_c   1.000
_cell.angle_alpha   90.00
_cell.angle_beta   90.00
_cell.angle_gamma   90.00
#
_symmetry.space_group_name_H-M   'P 1'
#
loop_
_entity.id
_entity.type
_entity.pdbx_description
1 polymer ?
#
loop_
_entity_poly.entity_id
_entity_poly.type
_entity_poly.pdbx_seq_one_letter_code
_entity_poly.pdbx_strand_id
1 'polypeptide(L)'
;MNFYQLLQHLEDRLGYHQLPLNPGATGLRDLFESTPLHHDWMLQFVRTVYAENRCQRLSDPVTRTETFKALATLRQQALKAAATDVDLRALVEEVGEAVNTVMADAVAGTTPPTAPAGGAEIIPFRAARRRLRSLV
;
A
#
# COMPACT_ATOMS: atom_id res chain seq x y z
N MET A 1 -2.14 9.15 -8.46
CA MET A 1 -2.45 8.96 -7.04
C MET A 1 -2.08 10.23 -6.28
N ASN A 2 -2.88 10.65 -5.30
CA ASN A 2 -2.57 11.77 -4.42
C ASN A 2 -1.95 11.33 -3.08
N PHE A 3 -1.50 12.30 -2.28
CA PHE A 3 -0.84 12.04 -0.99
C PHE A 3 -1.72 11.23 -0.04
N TYR A 4 -2.99 11.61 0.14
CA TYR A 4 -3.87 10.89 1.05
C TYR A 4 -4.15 9.46 0.59
N GLN A 5 -4.35 9.25 -0.71
CA GLN A 5 -4.52 7.93 -1.31
C GLN A 5 -3.29 7.03 -1.09
N LEU A 6 -2.08 7.58 -1.20
CA LEU A 6 -0.87 6.84 -0.86
C LEU A 6 -0.94 6.34 0.59
N LEU A 7 -1.30 7.21 1.53
CA LEU A 7 -1.40 6.83 2.93
C LEU A 7 -2.49 5.77 3.16
N GLN A 8 -3.66 5.93 2.56
CA GLN A 8 -4.74 4.92 2.67
C GLN A 8 -4.28 3.55 2.19
N HIS A 9 -3.59 3.49 1.04
CA HIS A 9 -3.03 2.24 0.54
C HIS A 9 -1.93 1.66 1.43
N LEU A 10 -1.19 2.50 2.17
CA LEU A 10 -0.22 2.03 3.16
C LEU A 10 -0.91 1.51 4.41
N GLU A 11 -1.97 2.16 4.90
CA GLU A 11 -2.79 1.66 6.00
C GLU A 11 -3.41 0.30 5.69
N ASP A 12 -3.95 0.12 4.47
CA ASP A 12 -4.50 -1.16 4.02
C ASP A 12 -3.47 -2.31 4.04
N ARG A 13 -2.20 -1.99 3.79
CA ARG A 13 -1.10 -2.97 3.67
C ARG A 13 -0.39 -3.24 4.99
N LEU A 14 -0.03 -2.18 5.72
CA LEU A 14 0.70 -2.23 6.98
C LEU A 14 -0.23 -2.48 8.17
N GLY A 15 -1.52 -2.18 8.00
CA GLY A 15 -2.55 -2.28 9.02
C GLY A 15 -2.72 -0.99 9.82
N TYR A 16 -3.95 -0.82 10.34
CA TYR A 16 -4.38 0.34 11.13
C TYR A 16 -3.44 0.68 12.30
N HIS A 17 -2.84 -0.31 12.95
CA HIS A 17 -1.94 -0.10 14.09
C HIS A 17 -0.64 0.65 13.72
N GLN A 18 -0.17 0.53 12.47
CA GLN A 18 1.03 1.24 11.99
C GLN A 18 0.71 2.64 11.48
N LEU A 19 -0.48 2.83 10.90
CA LEU A 19 -0.86 4.08 10.26
C LEU A 19 -2.36 4.35 10.44
N PRO A 20 -2.85 4.65 11.67
CA PRO A 20 -4.27 4.84 11.96
C PRO A 20 -4.77 6.17 11.39
N LEU A 21 -5.25 6.17 10.16
CA LEU A 21 -5.65 7.40 9.48
C LEU A 21 -7.03 7.86 9.94
N ASN A 22 -7.16 9.17 10.15
CA ASN A 22 -8.45 9.79 10.40
C ASN A 22 -9.17 10.06 9.06
N PRO A 23 -10.29 9.39 8.77
CA PRO A 23 -11.02 9.56 7.50
C PRO A 23 -11.54 11.00 7.29
N GLY A 24 -11.69 11.78 8.37
CA GLY A 24 -12.09 13.19 8.33
C GLY A 24 -10.93 14.18 8.29
N ALA A 25 -9.69 13.74 8.11
CA ALA A 25 -8.52 14.61 8.13
C ALA A 25 -8.57 15.67 7.02
N THR A 26 -8.38 16.92 7.41
CA THR A 26 -8.30 18.07 6.51
C THR A 26 -6.86 18.52 6.25
N GLY A 27 -5.91 18.12 7.10
CA GLY A 27 -4.50 18.41 6.95
C GLY A 27 -3.60 17.44 7.70
N LEU A 28 -2.32 17.82 7.84
CA LEU A 28 -1.33 16.99 8.53
C LEU A 28 -1.50 16.96 10.06
N ARG A 29 -2.20 17.94 10.64
CA ARG A 29 -2.33 18.07 12.10
C ARG A 29 -3.32 17.07 12.69
N ASP A 30 -4.32 16.72 11.91
CA ASP A 30 -5.46 15.85 12.22
C ASP A 30 -5.41 14.54 11.43
N LEU A 31 -4.25 14.21 10.84
CA LEU A 31 -4.07 13.07 9.95
C LEU A 31 -4.28 11.73 10.65
N PHE A 32 -3.78 11.60 11.87
CA PHE A 32 -3.88 10.35 12.63
C PHE A 32 -5.08 10.40 13.58
N GLU A 33 -5.89 9.35 13.57
CA GLU A 33 -7.00 9.19 14.50
C GLU A 33 -6.49 8.84 15.91
N SER A 34 -5.43 8.04 15.98
CA SER A 34 -4.78 7.60 17.21
C SER A 34 -3.25 7.56 17.05
N THR A 35 -2.52 7.22 18.11
CA THR A 35 -1.05 7.19 18.08
C THR A 35 -0.55 5.96 17.30
N PRO A 36 0.22 6.12 16.20
CA PRO A 36 0.87 5.01 15.51
C PRO A 36 1.92 4.32 16.39
N LEU A 37 2.16 3.02 16.17
CA LEU A 37 3.10 2.22 16.98
C LEU A 37 4.50 2.86 17.10
N HIS A 38 5.11 3.23 15.97
CA HIS A 38 6.37 3.95 15.91
C HIS A 38 6.14 5.45 15.63
N HIS A 39 5.38 6.10 16.51
CA HIS A 39 4.82 7.46 16.32
C HIS A 39 5.81 8.45 15.71
N ASP A 40 6.98 8.64 16.31
CA ASP A 40 7.95 9.65 15.88
C ASP A 40 8.43 9.41 14.45
N TRP A 41 8.77 8.15 14.14
CA TRP A 41 9.25 7.79 12.81
C TRP A 41 8.12 7.90 11.78
N MET A 42 6.90 7.44 12.10
CA MET A 42 5.75 7.51 11.20
C MET A 42 5.33 8.95 10.91
N LEU A 43 5.35 9.81 11.93
CA LEU A 43 5.08 11.24 11.78
C LEU A 43 6.14 11.91 10.90
N GLN A 44 7.42 11.56 11.11
CA GLN A 44 8.51 12.06 10.30
C GLN A 44 8.40 11.58 8.85
N PHE A 45 8.06 10.31 8.63
CA PHE A 45 7.78 9.72 7.33
C PHE A 45 6.72 10.49 6.54
N VAL A 46 5.53 10.64 7.11
CA VAL A 46 4.44 11.39 6.49
C VAL A 46 4.87 12.82 6.15
N ARG A 47 5.51 13.52 7.09
CA ARG A 47 5.93 14.92 6.90
C ARG A 47 6.99 15.06 5.81
N THR A 48 7.99 14.16 5.78
CA THR A 48 9.04 14.20 4.77
C THR A 48 8.48 13.88 3.39
N VAL A 49 7.61 12.87 3.25
CA VAL A 49 6.95 12.57 1.97
C VAL A 49 6.13 13.76 1.48
N TYR A 50 5.36 14.38 2.38
CA TYR A 50 4.56 15.57 2.08
C TYR A 50 5.42 16.75 1.60
N ALA A 51 6.53 17.00 2.30
CA ALA A 51 7.45 18.09 1.98
C ALA A 51 8.23 17.87 0.69
N GLU A 52 8.78 16.67 0.47
CA GLU A 52 9.55 16.34 -0.75
C GLU A 52 8.66 16.38 -2.00
N ASN A 53 7.41 15.92 -1.90
CA ASN A 53 6.42 16.05 -2.98
C ASN A 53 5.84 17.47 -3.13
N ARG A 54 6.24 18.42 -2.26
CA ARG A 54 5.77 19.82 -2.25
C ARG A 54 4.25 19.94 -2.11
N CYS A 55 3.64 19.02 -1.38
CA CYS A 55 2.21 19.06 -1.11
C CYS A 55 1.88 20.30 -0.25
N GLN A 56 0.77 20.94 -0.58
CA GLN A 56 0.10 22.00 0.19
C GLN A 56 -1.24 21.53 0.76
N ARG A 57 -1.83 20.49 0.16
CA ARG A 57 -3.07 19.83 0.58
C ARG A 57 -2.91 18.31 0.54
N LEU A 58 -3.74 17.60 1.28
CA LEU A 58 -3.76 16.12 1.29
C LEU A 58 -4.14 15.52 -0.08
N SER A 59 -4.87 16.28 -0.91
CA SER A 59 -5.27 15.87 -2.26
C SER A 59 -4.20 16.12 -3.32
N ASP A 60 -3.04 16.67 -2.97
CA ASP A 60 -1.99 16.99 -3.93
C ASP A 60 -1.31 15.73 -4.44
N PRO A 61 -0.86 15.72 -5.71
CA PRO A 61 -0.26 14.55 -6.32
C PRO A 61 1.07 14.19 -5.64
N VAL A 62 1.35 12.89 -5.61
CA VAL A 62 2.66 12.37 -5.22
C VAL A 62 3.32 11.66 -6.40
N THR A 63 4.64 11.74 -6.46
CA THR A 63 5.45 11.09 -7.48
C THR A 63 6.32 10.01 -6.86
N ARG A 64 6.62 8.98 -7.65
CA ARG A 64 7.52 7.91 -7.22
C ARG A 64 8.89 8.47 -6.81
N THR A 65 9.49 9.31 -7.64
CA THR A 65 10.84 9.85 -7.42
C THR A 65 10.97 10.58 -6.08
N GLU A 66 10.10 11.55 -5.80
CA GLU A 66 10.19 12.34 -4.57
C GLU A 66 9.82 11.51 -3.33
N THR A 67 8.87 10.58 -3.46
CA THR A 67 8.50 9.69 -2.34
C THR A 67 9.65 8.75 -1.97
N PHE A 68 10.36 8.19 -2.96
CA PHE A 68 11.53 7.34 -2.69
C PHE A 68 12.73 8.14 -2.17
N LYS A 69 12.87 9.41 -2.56
CA LYS A 69 13.88 10.31 -2.00
C LYS A 69 13.63 10.59 -0.51
N ALA A 70 12.37 10.83 -0.13
CA ALA A 70 11.96 10.98 1.27
C ALA A 70 12.29 9.70 2.07
N LEU A 71 11.91 8.53 1.56
CA LEU A 71 12.21 7.25 2.18
C LEU A 71 13.70 6.98 2.34
N ALA A 72 14.51 7.25 1.31
CA ALA A 72 15.95 7.04 1.36
C ALA A 72 16.60 7.85 2.49
N THR A 73 16.17 9.09 2.68
CA THR A 73 16.66 9.97 3.75
C THR A 73 16.35 9.40 5.13
N LEU A 74 15.10 8.99 5.37
CA LEU A 74 14.67 8.45 6.66
C LEU A 74 15.27 7.08 6.96
N ARG A 75 15.37 6.22 5.94
CA ARG A 75 16.04 4.93 6.04
C ARG A 75 17.50 5.10 6.42
N GLN A 76 18.21 6.05 5.82
CA GLN A 76 19.60 6.33 6.17
C GLN A 76 19.74 6.84 7.62
N GLN A 77 18.79 7.65 8.11
CA GLN A 77 18.76 8.10 9.50
C GLN A 77 18.56 6.92 10.46
N ALA A 78 17.60 6.04 10.17
CA ALA A 78 17.35 4.83 10.96
C ALA A 78 18.56 3.90 10.98
N LEU A 79 19.28 3.73 9.87
CA LEU A 79 20.47 2.87 9.81
C LEU A 79 21.70 3.45 10.54
N LYS A 80 21.79 4.78 10.65
CA LYS A 80 22.93 5.46 11.30
C LYS A 80 22.72 5.69 12.79
N ALA A 81 21.48 5.65 13.27
CA ALA A 81 21.19 5.86 14.68
C ALA A 81 21.76 4.72 15.53
N ALA A 82 22.46 5.08 16.61
CA ALA A 82 23.20 4.15 17.46
C ALA A 82 22.31 3.19 18.26
N ALA A 83 21.02 3.52 18.41
CA ALA A 83 20.06 2.81 19.24
C ALA A 83 18.76 2.50 18.48
N THR A 84 18.84 2.24 17.17
CA THR A 84 17.68 1.81 16.39
C THR A 84 17.26 0.42 16.82
N ASP A 85 16.04 0.30 17.33
CA ASP A 85 15.45 -0.97 17.69
C ASP A 85 15.21 -1.87 16.46
N VAL A 86 15.24 -3.18 16.68
CA VAL A 86 15.05 -4.20 15.64
C VAL A 86 13.68 -4.06 14.99
N ASP A 87 12.64 -3.78 15.78
CA ASP A 87 11.27 -3.63 15.29
C ASP A 87 11.13 -2.40 14.39
N LEU A 88 11.73 -1.27 14.79
CA LEU A 88 11.76 -0.08 13.96
C LEU A 88 12.52 -0.33 12.64
N ARG A 89 13.62 -1.06 12.68
CA ARG A 89 14.36 -1.42 11.46
C ARG A 89 13.52 -2.30 10.54
N ALA A 90 12.78 -3.27 11.08
CA ALA A 90 11.86 -4.10 10.30
C ALA A 90 10.75 -3.24 9.67
N LEU A 91 10.15 -2.33 10.44
CA LEU A 91 9.14 -1.39 9.95
C LEU A 91 9.67 -0.54 8.78
N VAL A 92 10.89 0.00 8.88
CA VAL A 92 11.48 0.84 7.81
C VAL A 92 11.54 0.08 6.48
N GLU A 93 11.92 -1.20 6.52
CA GLU A 93 11.97 -2.04 5.32
C GLU A 93 10.57 -2.37 4.82
N GLU A 94 9.65 -2.73 5.71
CA GLU A 94 8.25 -3.05 5.38
C GLU A 94 7.53 -1.85 4.74
N VAL A 95 7.70 -0.64 5.29
CA VAL A 95 7.17 0.60 4.70
C VAL A 95 7.79 0.85 3.33
N GLY A 96 9.09 0.61 3.17
CA GLY A 96 9.77 0.73 1.88
C GLY A 96 9.20 -0.22 0.82
N GLU A 97 8.96 -1.47 1.20
CA GLU A 97 8.33 -2.48 0.34
C GLU A 97 6.88 -2.08 0.00
N ALA A 98 6.08 -1.70 1.01
CA ALA A 98 4.71 -1.28 0.82
C ALA A 98 4.59 -0.09 -0.13
N VAL A 99 5.42 0.96 0.06
CA VAL A 99 5.46 2.11 -0.85
C VAL A 99 5.86 1.69 -2.26
N ASN A 100 6.83 0.78 -2.40
CA ASN A 100 7.24 0.29 -3.71
C ASN A 100 6.08 -0.39 -4.44
N THR A 101 5.34 -1.26 -3.77
CA THR A 101 4.20 -1.96 -4.37
C THR A 101 3.08 -0.99 -4.72
N VAL A 102 2.69 -0.10 -3.81
CA VAL A 102 1.63 0.89 -4.07
C VAL A 102 1.99 1.79 -5.27
N MET A 103 3.24 2.25 -5.33
CA MET A 103 3.71 3.07 -6.45
C MET A 103 3.83 2.28 -7.76
N ALA A 104 4.10 0.97 -7.72
CA ALA A 104 4.11 0.12 -8.91
C ALA A 104 2.68 -0.14 -9.42
N ASP A 105 1.74 -0.44 -8.51
CA ASP A 105 0.33 -0.66 -8.83
C ASP A 105 -0.31 0.60 -9.44
N ALA A 106 0.04 1.77 -8.92
CA ALA A 106 -0.42 3.05 -9.47
C ALA A 106 0.04 3.28 -10.92
N VAL A 107 1.18 2.71 -11.33
CA VAL A 107 1.67 2.76 -12.73
C VAL A 107 0.99 1.68 -13.58
N ALA A 108 0.74 0.49 -13.03
CA ALA A 108 0.06 -0.59 -13.74
C ALA A 108 -1.43 -0.28 -14.01
N GLY A 109 -2.10 0.43 -13.11
CA GLY A 109 -3.50 0.87 -13.27
C GLY A 109 -3.73 1.89 -14.39
N THR A 110 -2.68 2.44 -14.98
CA THR A 110 -2.77 3.33 -16.17
C THR A 110 -2.86 2.57 -17.50
N THR A 111 -2.72 1.25 -17.49
CA THR A 111 -3.01 0.43 -18.67
C THR A 111 -4.51 0.12 -18.70
N PRO A 112 -5.28 0.54 -19.73
CA PRO A 112 -6.69 0.16 -19.82
C PRO A 112 -6.79 -1.37 -19.82
N PRO A 113 -7.73 -1.95 -19.05
CA PRO A 113 -7.93 -3.39 -19.08
C PRO A 113 -8.32 -3.76 -20.51
N THR A 114 -7.48 -4.53 -21.18
CA THR A 114 -7.90 -5.26 -22.38
C THR A 114 -8.98 -6.21 -21.88
N ALA A 115 -10.23 -5.88 -22.21
CA ALA A 115 -11.38 -6.69 -21.84
C ALA A 115 -11.11 -8.15 -22.24
N PRO A 116 -11.21 -9.13 -21.33
CA PRO A 116 -11.18 -10.51 -21.74
C PRO A 116 -12.43 -10.77 -22.58
N ALA A 117 -12.25 -10.91 -23.89
CA ALA A 117 -13.24 -11.51 -24.76
C ALA A 117 -13.34 -12.99 -24.40
N GLY A 118 -14.15 -13.31 -23.39
CA GLY A 118 -14.29 -14.66 -22.88
C GLY A 118 -15.53 -14.78 -22.01
N GLY A 119 -16.69 -14.92 -22.66
CA GLY A 119 -17.91 -15.35 -21.98
C GLY A 119 -17.65 -16.69 -21.28
N ALA A 120 -18.22 -16.86 -20.08
CA ALA A 120 -18.08 -18.09 -19.32
C ALA A 120 -18.55 -19.30 -20.16
N GLU A 121 -17.62 -20.18 -20.48
CA GLU A 121 -17.93 -21.43 -21.17
C GLU A 121 -18.52 -22.41 -20.14
N ILE A 122 -19.77 -22.81 -20.36
CA ILE A 122 -20.45 -23.81 -19.54
C ILE A 122 -19.89 -25.18 -19.94
N ILE A 123 -19.11 -25.82 -19.07
CA ILE A 123 -18.60 -27.17 -19.28
C ILE A 123 -19.68 -28.18 -18.86
N PRO A 124 -20.28 -28.96 -19.78
CA PRO A 124 -21.29 -29.96 -19.41
C PRO A 124 -20.62 -31.16 -18.71
N PHE A 125 -21.12 -31.50 -17.53
CA PHE A 125 -20.72 -32.74 -16.84
C PHE A 125 -21.15 -33.96 -17.65
N ARG A 126 -20.19 -34.84 -17.99
CA ARG A 126 -20.47 -36.12 -18.66
C ARG A 126 -21.31 -37.00 -17.73
N ALA A 127 -22.57 -37.22 -18.09
CA ALA A 127 -23.41 -38.23 -17.48
C ALA A 127 -22.77 -39.62 -17.67
N ALA A 128 -22.41 -40.27 -16.56
CA ALA A 128 -21.89 -41.63 -16.56
C ALA A 128 -22.91 -42.55 -17.25
N ARG A 129 -22.46 -43.23 -18.31
CA ARG A 129 -23.26 -44.23 -19.03
C ARG A 129 -23.66 -45.35 -18.05
N ARG A 130 -24.92 -45.36 -17.61
CA ARG A 130 -25.59 -46.60 -17.20
C ARG A 130 -25.61 -47.52 -18.41
N ARG A 131 -24.69 -48.48 -18.46
CA ARG A 131 -24.81 -49.67 -19.31
C ARG A 131 -24.88 -50.91 -18.42
N LEU A 132 -26.12 -51.36 -18.24
CA LEU A 132 -26.57 -52.75 -18.36
C LEU A 132 -25.62 -53.83 -17.83
N ARG A 133 -25.97 -54.40 -16.67
CA ARG A 133 -25.79 -55.82 -16.43
C ARG A 133 -27.17 -56.47 -16.37
N SER A 134 -27.55 -57.11 -17.46
CA SER A 134 -28.59 -58.13 -17.52
C SER A 134 -27.97 -59.38 -18.15
N LEU A 135 -28.26 -60.54 -17.55
CA LEU A 135 -27.93 -61.92 -17.98
C LEU A 135 -26.48 -62.31 -17.65
N VAL A 136 -26.20 -63.26 -16.76
CA VAL A 136 -26.64 -64.67 -16.69
C VAL A 136 -26.98 -65.10 -15.26
#